data_AF-A0A4R3G4T7-F1
#
_entry.id   AF-A0A4R3G4T7-F1
#
_cell.length_a   1.000
_cell.length_b   1.000
_cell.length_c   1.000
_cell.angle_alpha   90.00
_cell.angle_beta   90.00
_cell.angle_gamma   90.00
#
_symmetry.space_group_name_H-M   'P 1'
#
loop_
_entity.id
_entity.type
_entity.pdbx_description
1 polymer ?
#
loop_
_entity_poly.entity_id
_entity_poly.type
_entity_poly.pdbx_seq_one_letter_code
_entity_poly.pdbx_strand_id
1 'polypeptide(L)'
;MLKTTSRNAGKIEAVRQIKDWTRERFGLDDEVPVMVAEVACGLPGCPPIETIVTFWTAPETRHAFKAFKPATDVTVDDLPPSWMKNAIISDRDDLSCC
;
A
#
# COMPACT_ATOMS: atom_id res chain seq x y z
N MET A 1 -1.32 21.02 22.40
CA MET A 1 -1.80 19.65 22.09
C MET A 1 -2.45 19.50 20.69
N LEU A 2 -2.23 20.39 19.70
CA LEU A 2 -2.88 20.30 18.37
C LEU A 2 -2.14 19.45 17.31
N LYS A 3 -0.88 19.04 17.55
CA LYS A 3 -0.04 18.37 16.53
C LYS A 3 -0.45 16.92 16.20
N THR A 4 -1.24 16.25 17.04
CA THR A 4 -1.58 14.82 16.83
C THR A 4 -2.79 14.65 15.91
N THR A 5 -3.83 15.48 16.09
CA THR A 5 -5.06 15.39 15.27
C THR A 5 -4.82 15.74 13.81
N SER A 6 -4.02 16.79 13.54
CA SER A 6 -3.67 17.19 12.17
C SER A 6 -2.85 16.14 11.44
N ARG A 7 -1.92 15.45 12.13
CA ARG A 7 -1.16 14.32 11.55
C ARG A 7 -2.06 13.13 11.21
N ASN A 8 -3.05 12.84 12.04
CA ASN A 8 -4.01 11.77 11.75
C ASN A 8 -4.90 12.09 10.55
N ALA A 9 -5.32 13.35 10.38
CA ALA A 9 -6.08 13.78 9.21
C ALA A 9 -5.28 13.62 7.91
N GLY A 10 -4.01 14.06 7.91
CA GLY A 10 -3.12 13.88 6.74
C GLY A 10 -2.90 12.42 6.36
N LYS A 11 -2.77 11.54 7.37
CA LYS A 11 -2.65 10.09 7.14
C LYS A 11 -3.93 9.46 6.56
N ILE A 12 -5.10 9.88 7.02
CA ILE A 12 -6.38 9.39 6.48
C ILE A 12 -6.51 9.78 5.01
N GLU A 13 -6.15 11.02 4.67
CA GLU A 13 -6.20 11.50 3.29
C GLU A 13 -5.21 10.74 2.39
N ALA A 14 -3.97 10.57 2.83
CA ALA A 14 -2.98 9.78 2.10
C ALA A 14 -3.45 8.33 1.84
N VAL A 15 -4.04 7.68 2.86
CA VAL A 15 -4.61 6.33 2.70
C VAL A 15 -5.72 6.29 1.66
N ARG A 16 -6.58 7.32 1.58
CA ARG A 16 -7.62 7.41 0.55
C ARG A 16 -7.02 7.56 -0.84
N GLN A 17 -6.08 8.50 -1.00
CA GLN A 17 -5.41 8.74 -2.29
C GLN A 17 -4.71 7.49 -2.81
N ILE A 18 -3.98 6.76 -1.95
CA ILE A 18 -3.31 5.52 -2.33
C ILE A 18 -4.31 4.46 -2.79
N LYS A 19 -5.48 4.35 -2.13
CA LYS A 19 -6.54 3.44 -2.58
C LYS A 19 -7.05 3.82 -3.95
N ASP A 20 -7.34 5.10 -4.18
CA ASP A 20 -7.88 5.59 -5.44
C ASP A 20 -6.88 5.36 -6.60
N TRP A 21 -5.61 5.71 -6.40
CA TRP A 21 -4.55 5.43 -7.38
C TRP A 21 -4.38 3.93 -7.64
N THR A 22 -4.50 3.09 -6.61
CA THR A 22 -4.41 1.63 -6.76
C THR A 22 -5.55 1.10 -7.63
N ARG A 23 -6.78 1.61 -7.43
CA ARG A 23 -7.95 1.25 -8.23
C ARG A 23 -7.76 1.64 -9.68
N GLU A 24 -7.38 2.90 -9.92
CA GLU A 24 -7.14 3.43 -11.25
C GLU A 24 -6.02 2.66 -11.97
N ARG A 25 -4.88 2.46 -11.29
CA ARG A 25 -3.69 1.80 -11.86
C ARG A 25 -3.95 0.37 -12.32
N PHE A 26 -4.78 -0.38 -11.58
CA PHE A 26 -5.01 -1.81 -11.83
C PHE A 26 -6.41 -2.15 -12.36
N GLY A 27 -7.22 -1.13 -12.69
CA GLY A 27 -8.59 -1.27 -13.17
C GLY A 27 -9.45 -2.09 -12.21
N LEU A 28 -9.47 -1.71 -10.93
CA LEU A 28 -10.23 -2.41 -9.89
C LEU A 28 -11.61 -1.79 -9.72
N ASP A 29 -12.63 -2.63 -9.65
CA ASP A 29 -13.98 -2.20 -9.28
C ASP A 29 -14.03 -1.69 -7.83
N ASP A 30 -15.04 -0.89 -7.51
CA ASP A 30 -15.22 -0.31 -6.17
C ASP A 30 -15.39 -1.37 -5.07
N GLU A 31 -16.00 -2.50 -5.43
CA GLU A 31 -16.21 -3.65 -4.54
C GLU A 31 -14.93 -4.43 -4.22
N VAL A 32 -13.86 -4.26 -5.02
CA VAL A 32 -12.57 -4.91 -4.76
C VAL A 32 -11.99 -4.37 -3.46
N PRO A 33 -11.74 -5.21 -2.44
CA PRO A 33 -11.15 -4.75 -1.20
C PRO A 33 -9.73 -4.23 -1.43
N VAL A 34 -9.43 -3.00 -0.98
CA VAL A 34 -8.08 -2.43 -0.98
C VAL A 34 -7.73 -1.98 0.43
N MET A 35 -6.61 -2.50 0.92
CA MET A 35 -6.05 -2.22 2.24
C MET A 35 -4.72 -1.49 2.09
N VAL A 36 -4.51 -0.49 2.94
CA VAL A 36 -3.24 0.25 3.05
C VAL A 36 -2.84 0.22 4.52
N ALA A 37 -1.63 -0.24 4.80
CA ALA A 37 -1.09 -0.34 6.15
C ALA A 37 0.35 0.22 6.20
N GLU A 38 0.71 0.84 7.31
CA GLU A 38 2.11 1.20 7.58
C GLU A 38 2.70 0.20 8.57
N VAL A 39 3.89 -0.30 8.27
CA VAL A 39 4.62 -1.24 9.11
C VAL A 39 6.01 -0.66 9.40
N ALA A 40 6.44 -0.74 10.66
CA ALA A 40 7.82 -0.41 11.00
C ALA A 40 8.70 -1.62 10.69
N CYS A 41 9.68 -1.48 9.79
CA CYS A 41 10.68 -2.51 9.58
C CYS A 41 11.84 -2.31 10.58
N GLY A 42 12.05 -3.30 11.44
CA GLY A 42 13.12 -3.27 12.47
C GLY A 42 14.45 -3.86 12.01
N LEU A 43 14.59 -4.23 10.73
CA LEU A 43 15.80 -4.89 10.21
C LEU A 43 16.90 -3.87 9.87
N PRO A 44 18.19 -4.24 10.00
CA PRO A 44 19.28 -3.38 9.54
C PRO A 44 19.18 -3.08 8.04
N GLY A 45 19.20 -1.79 7.67
CA GLY A 45 19.12 -1.34 6.27
C GLY A 45 17.70 -1.17 5.73
N CYS A 46 16.67 -1.56 6.48
CA CYS A 46 15.28 -1.28 6.16
C CYS A 46 14.92 0.19 6.43
N PRO A 47 14.09 0.81 5.59
CA PRO A 47 13.46 2.07 5.95
C PRO A 47 12.58 1.93 7.19
N PRO A 48 12.52 2.96 8.06
CA PRO A 48 11.89 2.86 9.37
C PRO A 48 10.38 2.61 9.29
N ILE A 49 9.75 3.01 8.19
CA ILE A 49 8.33 2.80 7.89
C ILE A 49 8.19 2.38 6.43
N GLU A 50 7.39 1.35 6.21
CA GLU A 50 6.97 0.88 4.90
C GLU A 50 5.44 1.00 4.79
N THR A 51 4.96 1.42 3.63
CA THR A 51 3.54 1.39 3.29
C THR A 51 3.26 0.15 2.44
N ILE A 52 2.42 -0.74 2.95
CA ILE A 52 1.98 -1.96 2.27
C ILE A 52 0.59 -1.74 1.73
N VAL A 53 0.40 -1.99 0.43
CA VAL A 53 -0.90 -2.00 -0.21
C VAL A 53 -1.25 -3.44 -0.55
N THR A 54 -2.48 -3.85 -0.24
CA THR A 54 -2.99 -5.19 -0.55
C THR A 54 -4.39 -5.10 -1.14
N PHE A 55 -4.68 -5.89 -2.17
CA PHE A 55 -6.01 -6.00 -2.75
C PHE A 55 -6.33 -7.41 -3.25
N TRP A 56 -7.62 -7.72 -3.42
CA TRP A 56 -8.08 -9.07 -3.78
C TRP A 56 -8.97 -9.04 -5.01
N THR A 57 -8.50 -9.62 -6.12
CA THR A 57 -9.28 -9.72 -7.36
C THR A 57 -10.17 -10.96 -7.41
N ALA A 58 -9.90 -11.93 -6.52
CA ALA A 58 -10.72 -13.10 -6.24
C ALA A 58 -10.44 -13.57 -4.79
N PRO A 59 -11.28 -14.45 -4.20
CA PRO A 59 -11.09 -14.91 -2.81
C PRO A 59 -9.69 -15.44 -2.50
N GLU A 60 -9.04 -16.09 -3.47
CA GLU A 60 -7.70 -16.67 -3.32
C GLU A 60 -6.61 -15.88 -4.05
N THR A 61 -6.96 -14.78 -4.73
CA THR A 61 -6.00 -13.98 -5.51
C THR A 61 -5.72 -12.67 -4.80
N ARG A 62 -4.74 -12.72 -3.91
CA ARG A 62 -4.19 -11.57 -3.19
C ARG A 62 -3.04 -10.96 -3.98
N HIS A 63 -3.09 -9.64 -4.16
CA HIS A 63 -1.99 -8.85 -4.68
C HIS A 63 -1.44 -7.96 -3.58
N ALA A 64 -0.12 -7.78 -3.52
CA ALA A 64 0.49 -6.85 -2.59
C ALA A 64 1.79 -6.23 -3.11
N PHE A 65 2.02 -4.97 -2.77
CA PHE A 65 3.28 -4.27 -3.03
C PHE A 65 3.63 -3.35 -1.85
N LYS A 66 4.91 -2.97 -1.78
CA LYS A 66 5.44 -2.08 -0.75
C LYS A 66 6.00 -0.80 -1.36
N ALA A 67 5.74 0.32 -0.71
CA ALA A 67 6.52 1.54 -0.87
C ALA A 67 7.33 1.74 0.42
N PHE A 68 8.65 1.86 0.32
CA PHE A 68 9.53 1.96 1.49
C PHE A 68 9.59 3.37 2.08
N LYS A 69 8.42 3.93 2.37
CA LYS A 69 8.22 5.27 2.92
C LYS A 69 6.84 5.35 3.63
N PRO A 70 6.62 6.37 4.49
CA PRO A 70 5.31 6.63 5.08
C PRO A 70 4.24 6.90 4.01
N ALA A 71 2.98 6.60 4.32
CA ALA A 71 1.86 6.75 3.42
C ALA A 71 1.70 8.20 2.93
N THR A 72 2.02 9.17 3.79
CA THR A 72 1.98 10.61 3.46
C THR A 72 2.98 11.02 2.39
N ASP A 73 4.00 10.19 2.14
CA ASP A 73 5.09 10.47 1.22
C ASP A 73 4.98 9.60 -0.06
N VAL A 74 3.99 8.70 -0.10
CA VAL A 74 3.68 7.88 -1.28
C VAL A 74 3.07 8.74 -2.37
N THR A 75 3.58 8.57 -3.58
CA THR A 75 3.10 9.21 -4.79
C THR A 75 2.60 8.16 -5.78
N VAL A 76 1.87 8.60 -6.81
CA VAL A 76 1.41 7.70 -7.88
C VAL A 76 2.55 6.98 -8.61
N ASP A 77 3.75 7.58 -8.67
CA ASP A 77 4.93 7.00 -9.32
C ASP A 77 5.56 5.87 -8.49
N ASP A 78 5.24 5.78 -7.20
CA ASP A 78 5.68 4.68 -6.33
C ASP A 78 4.84 3.41 -6.52
N LEU A 79 3.70 3.49 -7.22
CA LEU A 79 2.89 2.31 -7.52
C LEU A 79 3.53 1.49 -8.64
N PRO A 80 3.46 0.15 -8.59
CA PRO A 80 3.89 -0.68 -9.71
C PRO A 80 3.11 -0.33 -10.98
N PRO A 81 3.74 -0.44 -12.16
CA PRO A 81 3.04 -0.24 -13.42
C PRO A 81 1.93 -1.28 -13.59
N SER A 82 0.87 -0.93 -14.31
CA SER A 82 -0.33 -1.75 -14.45
C SER A 82 -0.06 -3.17 -14.96
N TRP A 83 0.91 -3.32 -15.87
CA TRP A 83 1.33 -4.60 -16.43
C TRP A 83 2.00 -5.54 -15.40
N MET A 84 2.40 -5.04 -14.23
CA MET A 84 3.00 -5.84 -13.17
C MET A 84 1.96 -6.48 -12.24
N LYS A 85 0.66 -6.24 -12.44
CA LYS A 85 -0.43 -6.72 -11.56
C LYS A 85 -0.31 -8.20 -11.15
N ASN A 86 0.03 -9.08 -12.09
CA ASN A 86 0.13 -10.51 -11.80
C ASN A 86 1.48 -10.89 -11.15
N ALA A 87 2.53 -10.10 -11.34
CA ALA A 87 3.82 -10.32 -10.70
C ALA A 87 3.81 -9.95 -9.20
N ILE A 88 2.84 -9.13 -8.78
CA ILE A 88 2.61 -8.77 -7.37
C ILE A 88 1.54 -9.65 -6.70
N ILE A 89 1.18 -10.79 -7.28
CA ILE A 89 0.40 -11.82 -6.58
C ILE A 89 1.29 -12.37 -5.46
N SER A 90 0.82 -12.30 -4.23
CA SER A 90 1.56 -12.75 -3.05
C SER A 90 0.71 -13.71 -2.25
N ASP A 91 1.30 -14.77 -1.70
CA ASP A 91 0.61 -15.53 -0.66
C ASP A 91 0.56 -14.73 0.68
N ARG A 92 0.17 -15.37 1.78
CA ARG A 92 0.11 -14.68 3.08
C ARG A 92 1.50 -14.42 3.69
N ASP A 93 2.50 -15.23 3.33
CA ASP A 93 3.82 -15.32 3.97
C ASP A 93 4.94 -14.66 3.15
N ASP A 94 4.70 -14.40 1.86
CA ASP A 94 5.66 -13.88 0.88
C ASP A 94 6.01 -12.38 1.03
N LEU A 95 5.28 -11.64 1.87
CA LEU A 95 5.63 -10.23 2.16
C LEU A 95 6.91 -10.07 2.99
N SER A 96 7.54 -11.19 3.36
CA SER A 96 8.78 -11.23 4.13
C SER A 96 10.05 -10.99 3.29
N CYS A 97 9.99 -11.14 1.97
CA CYS A 97 11.18 -10.96 1.12
C CYS A 97 11.32 -9.52 0.62
N CYS A 98 12.24 -8.80 1.28
CA CYS A 98 12.92 -7.56 0.90
C CYS A 98 12.13 -6.61 -0.01
#